data_AF-A0A0B1S2R1-F1
#
_entry.id   AF-A0A0B1S2R1-F1
#
_cell.length_a   1.000
_cell.length_b   1.000
_cell.length_c   1.000
_cell.angle_alpha   90.00
_cell.angle_beta   90.00
_cell.angle_gamma   90.00
#
_symmetry.space_group_name_H-M   'P 1'
#
loop_
_entity.id
_entity.type
_entity.pdbx_description
1 polymer ?
#
loop_
_entity_poly.entity_id
_entity_poly.type
_entity_poly.pdbx_seq_one_letter_code
_entity_poly.pdbx_strand_id
1 'polypeptide(L)'
;MSSDVSKAKLLDTLSVPLRSDTVEIPEFKEFFGEAVQLSDIDKIEYANYSRRKAEAVKRRNELNSLWYWMKYRIVLARHFRGQILFFPHNMDFRGRVYPISPYLNHMGDDVNRCILKFAKGRRLGFRGFHWLKLHCINLTGKMKRNSIADRLEEADRVLDEMVDSANHPLDGRGWWLESEEPWQTLAACMEIRDALAFPEKIENFVSHLAIHQDGSCNGLQHYAALGRDEQGGREVNLLSSPTPNDVYSSVAVRY
;
A
#
# COMPACT_ATOMS: atom_id res chain seq x y z
N MET A 1 1.46 -17.79 -1.84
CA MET A 1 1.92 -17.35 -3.17
C MET A 1 1.34 -18.31 -4.20
N SER A 2 0.85 -17.81 -5.35
CA SER A 2 -0.13 -18.55 -6.18
C SER A 2 0.36 -18.81 -7.60
N SER A 3 0.09 -20.01 -8.12
CA SER A 3 0.11 -20.34 -9.56
C SER A 3 -1.27 -20.15 -10.21
N ASP A 4 -2.30 -19.85 -9.43
CA ASP A 4 -3.67 -19.73 -9.90
C ASP A 4 -3.90 -18.37 -10.58
N VAL A 5 -3.88 -18.39 -11.92
CA VAL A 5 -4.07 -17.21 -12.78
C VAL A 5 -5.47 -16.63 -12.64
N SER A 6 -6.48 -17.41 -12.22
CA SER A 6 -7.83 -16.90 -12.00
C SER A 6 -7.89 -15.83 -10.91
N LYS A 7 -6.92 -15.83 -9.99
CA LYS A 7 -6.79 -14.87 -8.89
C LYS A 7 -5.87 -13.69 -9.20
N ALA A 8 -5.41 -13.55 -10.44
CA ALA A 8 -4.43 -12.52 -10.82
C ALA A 8 -4.82 -11.11 -10.37
N LYS A 9 -6.08 -10.71 -10.56
CA LYS A 9 -6.57 -9.39 -10.16
C LYS A 9 -6.50 -9.16 -8.65
N LEU A 10 -6.96 -10.13 -7.86
CA LEU A 10 -6.90 -10.04 -6.39
C LEU A 10 -5.45 -9.99 -5.89
N LEU A 11 -4.59 -10.82 -6.47
CA LEU A 11 -3.18 -10.88 -6.10
C LEU A 11 -2.45 -9.57 -6.45
N ASP A 12 -2.78 -8.96 -7.58
CA ASP A 12 -2.28 -7.65 -7.98
C ASP A 12 -2.71 -6.55 -6.99
N THR A 13 -3.99 -6.51 -6.61
CA THR A 13 -4.49 -5.61 -5.55
C THR A 13 -3.69 -5.76 -4.25
N LEU A 14 -3.34 -6.99 -3.88
CA LEU A 14 -2.59 -7.29 -2.66
C LEU A 14 -1.07 -7.16 -2.83
N SER A 15 -0.58 -6.71 -3.98
CA SER A 15 0.85 -6.70 -4.32
C SER A 15 1.54 -8.07 -4.12
N VAL A 16 0.78 -9.15 -4.25
CA VAL A 16 1.27 -10.52 -4.17
C VAL A 16 1.59 -10.99 -5.59
N PRO A 17 2.86 -11.27 -5.92
CA PRO A 17 3.22 -11.68 -7.26
C PRO A 17 2.70 -13.08 -7.58
N LEU A 18 2.23 -13.26 -8.82
CA LEU A 18 2.09 -14.58 -9.43
C LEU A 18 3.46 -15.25 -9.57
N ARG A 19 3.46 -16.58 -9.64
CA ARG A 19 4.69 -17.30 -9.99
C ARG A 19 5.12 -16.95 -11.41
N SER A 20 6.42 -16.86 -11.63
CA SER A 20 6.98 -16.58 -12.95
C SER A 20 6.68 -17.69 -13.98
N ASP A 21 6.46 -18.93 -13.53
CA ASP A 21 6.07 -20.06 -14.37
C ASP A 21 4.65 -19.96 -14.93
N THR A 22 3.83 -19.00 -14.50
CA THR A 22 2.52 -18.72 -15.11
C THR A 22 2.61 -17.92 -16.41
N VAL A 23 3.80 -17.46 -16.80
CA VAL A 23 4.01 -16.71 -18.04
C VAL A 23 4.52 -17.65 -19.12
N GLU A 24 3.66 -17.95 -20.08
CA GLU A 24 4.04 -18.69 -21.28
C GLU A 24 4.88 -17.83 -22.20
N ILE A 25 5.98 -18.39 -22.68
CA ILE A 25 6.86 -17.72 -23.65
C ILE A 25 6.54 -18.32 -25.01
N PRO A 26 6.16 -17.48 -26.00
CA PRO A 26 5.93 -17.96 -27.35
C PRO A 26 7.17 -18.68 -27.89
N GLU A 27 7.01 -19.95 -28.22
CA GLU A 27 8.02 -20.72 -28.94
C GLU A 27 7.86 -20.54 -30.45
N PHE A 28 8.97 -20.55 -31.16
CA PHE A 28 8.99 -20.24 -32.59
C PHE A 28 8.08 -21.18 -33.40
N LYS A 29 8.14 -22.48 -33.08
CA LYS A 29 7.34 -23.52 -33.75
C LYS A 29 5.86 -23.44 -33.43
N GLU A 30 5.49 -23.01 -32.23
CA GLU A 30 4.09 -22.81 -31.84
C GLU A 30 3.49 -21.57 -32.51
N PHE A 31 4.32 -20.53 -32.71
CA PHE A 31 3.88 -19.27 -33.28
C PHE A 31 3.75 -19.32 -34.81
N PHE A 32 4.70 -19.97 -35.49
CA PHE A 32 4.74 -20.03 -36.97
C PHE A 32 4.33 -21.38 -37.54
N GLY A 33 4.23 -22.43 -36.73
CA GLY A 33 4.00 -23.82 -37.17
C GLY A 33 5.30 -24.62 -37.31
N GLU A 34 5.22 -25.94 -37.14
CA GLU A 34 6.42 -26.81 -37.07
C GLU A 34 7.24 -26.89 -38.36
N ALA A 35 6.61 -26.61 -39.51
CA ALA A 35 7.18 -26.78 -40.83
C ALA A 35 7.66 -25.48 -41.50
N VAL A 36 7.49 -24.32 -40.85
CA VAL A 36 7.86 -23.02 -41.44
C VAL A 36 9.35 -22.74 -41.25
N GLN A 37 10.04 -22.43 -42.35
CA GLN A 37 11.43 -22.01 -42.33
C GLN A 37 11.54 -20.50 -42.10
N LEU A 38 12.62 -20.06 -41.44
CA LEU A 38 12.85 -18.65 -41.15
C LEU A 38 12.89 -17.78 -42.43
N SER A 39 13.30 -18.35 -43.56
CA SER A 39 13.33 -17.69 -44.87
C SER A 39 11.95 -17.31 -45.39
N ASP A 40 10.91 -18.01 -44.94
CA ASP A 40 9.56 -17.95 -45.49
C ASP A 40 8.66 -17.03 -44.66
N ILE A 41 9.19 -16.47 -43.58
CA ILE A 41 8.47 -15.59 -42.64
C ILE A 41 8.64 -14.13 -43.06
N ASP A 42 7.53 -13.42 -43.13
CA ASP A 42 7.56 -11.97 -43.35
C ASP A 42 8.25 -11.25 -42.20
N LYS A 43 9.05 -10.22 -42.54
CA LYS A 43 9.83 -9.47 -41.55
C LYS A 43 8.96 -8.82 -40.48
N ILE A 44 7.74 -8.37 -40.81
CA ILE A 44 6.81 -7.74 -39.88
C ILE A 44 6.28 -8.80 -38.90
N GLU A 45 5.96 -9.99 -39.38
CA GLU A 45 5.51 -11.09 -38.52
C GLU A 45 6.61 -11.57 -37.58
N TYR A 46 7.84 -11.73 -38.08
CA TYR A 46 8.99 -12.05 -37.23
C TYR A 46 9.25 -10.97 -36.17
N ALA A 47 9.14 -9.68 -36.54
CA ALA A 47 9.26 -8.59 -35.60
C ALA A 47 8.17 -8.61 -34.52
N ASN A 48 6.93 -8.96 -34.88
CA ASN A 48 5.82 -9.12 -33.94
C ASN A 48 6.05 -10.31 -32.98
N TYR A 49 6.50 -11.46 -33.48
CA TYR A 49 6.89 -12.60 -32.64
C TYR A 49 8.01 -12.22 -31.67
N SER A 50 9.08 -11.60 -32.19
CA SER A 50 10.24 -11.18 -31.39
C SER A 50 9.83 -10.21 -30.27
N ARG A 51 8.96 -9.23 -30.59
CA ARG A 51 8.39 -8.30 -29.59
C ARG A 51 7.60 -9.04 -28.52
N ARG A 52 6.66 -9.92 -28.91
CA ARG A 52 5.84 -10.70 -27.96
C ARG A 52 6.69 -11.60 -27.07
N LYS A 53 7.71 -12.26 -27.64
CA LYS A 53 8.65 -13.08 -26.88
C LYS A 53 9.46 -12.26 -25.89
N ALA A 54 9.97 -11.10 -26.31
CA ALA A 54 10.71 -10.19 -25.44
C ALA A 54 9.83 -9.65 -24.29
N GLU A 55 8.58 -9.29 -24.55
CA GLU A 55 7.60 -8.86 -23.55
C GLU A 55 7.28 -9.98 -22.54
N ALA A 56 7.05 -11.21 -23.01
CA ALA A 56 6.82 -12.36 -22.14
C ALA A 56 8.03 -12.67 -21.25
N VAL A 57 9.24 -12.67 -21.81
CA VAL A 57 10.50 -12.86 -21.06
C VAL A 57 10.67 -11.76 -20.01
N LYS A 58 10.44 -10.50 -20.39
CA LYS A 58 10.49 -9.35 -19.47
C LYS A 58 9.51 -9.54 -18.31
N ARG A 59 8.24 -9.84 -18.60
CA ARG A 59 7.20 -10.06 -17.58
C ARG A 59 7.56 -11.21 -16.63
N ARG A 60 8.09 -12.31 -17.16
CA ARG A 60 8.54 -13.45 -16.37
C ARG A 60 9.66 -13.07 -15.39
N ASN A 61 10.64 -12.28 -15.86
CA ASN A 61 11.74 -11.81 -15.04
C ASN A 61 11.29 -10.81 -13.96
N GLU A 62 10.36 -9.91 -14.29
CA GLU A 62 9.73 -8.99 -13.32
C GLU A 62 8.99 -9.78 -12.22
N LEU A 63 8.13 -10.73 -12.59
CA LEU A 63 7.41 -11.57 -11.63
C LEU A 63 8.37 -12.37 -10.74
N ASN A 64 9.44 -12.93 -11.31
CA ASN A 64 10.45 -13.64 -10.53
C ASN A 64 11.13 -12.71 -9.51
N SER A 65 11.43 -11.47 -9.90
CA SER A 65 12.06 -10.49 -9.02
C SER A 65 11.12 -10.09 -7.88
N LEU A 66 9.85 -9.78 -8.19
CA LEU A 66 8.81 -9.49 -7.21
C LEU A 66 8.56 -10.69 -6.28
N TRP A 67 8.62 -11.91 -6.82
CA TRP A 67 8.45 -13.15 -6.06
C TRP A 67 9.50 -13.29 -4.96
N TYR A 68 10.77 -13.18 -5.31
CA TYR A 68 11.84 -13.28 -4.32
C TYR A 68 11.79 -12.10 -3.34
N TRP A 69 11.47 -10.89 -3.82
CA TRP A 69 11.24 -9.73 -2.97
C TRP A 69 10.13 -9.97 -1.92
N MET A 70 8.99 -10.55 -2.31
CA MET A 70 7.91 -10.96 -1.40
C MET A 70 8.31 -12.14 -0.49
N LYS A 71 9.06 -13.11 -1.02
CA LYS A 71 9.50 -14.27 -0.26
C LYS A 71 10.43 -13.90 0.87
N TYR A 72 11.45 -13.06 0.61
CA TYR A 72 12.43 -12.69 1.63
C TYR A 72 11.79 -11.96 2.80
N ARG A 73 10.90 -10.99 2.55
CA ARG A 73 10.19 -10.27 3.63
C ARG A 73 9.30 -11.18 4.47
N ILE A 74 8.56 -12.12 3.85
CA ILE A 74 7.69 -13.06 4.59
C ILE A 74 8.55 -14.02 5.42
N VAL A 75 9.66 -14.50 4.87
CA VAL A 75 10.59 -15.38 5.60
C VAL A 75 11.19 -14.65 6.81
N LEU A 76 11.65 -13.41 6.64
CA LEU A 76 12.16 -12.59 7.75
C LEU A 76 11.07 -12.29 8.78
N ALA A 77 9.89 -11.88 8.34
CA ALA A 77 8.74 -11.62 9.23
C ALA A 77 8.35 -12.87 10.04
N ARG A 78 8.40 -14.05 9.42
CA ARG A 78 8.15 -15.32 10.11
C ARG A 78 9.27 -15.66 11.10
N HIS A 79 10.53 -15.45 10.73
CA HIS A 79 11.68 -15.70 11.61
C HIS A 79 11.62 -14.83 12.88
N PHE A 80 11.29 -13.55 12.73
CA PHE A 80 11.18 -12.60 13.83
C PHE A 80 9.79 -12.52 14.47
N ARG A 81 8.87 -13.43 14.14
CA ARG A 81 7.52 -13.41 14.70
C ARG A 81 7.57 -13.49 16.23
N GLY A 82 6.95 -12.51 16.89
CA GLY A 82 6.94 -12.41 18.36
C GLY A 82 8.22 -11.86 18.98
N GLN A 83 9.23 -11.48 18.18
CA GLN A 83 10.44 -10.83 18.65
C GLN A 83 10.32 -9.31 18.57
N ILE A 84 11.04 -8.61 19.44
CA ILE A 84 11.15 -7.15 19.40
C ILE A 84 12.29 -6.78 18.46
N LEU A 85 11.98 -5.96 17.45
CA LEU A 85 12.94 -5.48 16.47
C LEU A 85 13.29 -4.02 16.73
N PHE A 86 14.55 -3.68 16.48
CA PHE A 86 15.03 -2.30 16.41
C PHE A 86 15.61 -2.07 15.02
N PHE A 87 15.28 -0.92 14.42
CA PHE A 87 15.78 -0.54 13.09
C PHE A 87 16.85 0.55 13.26
N PRO A 88 18.15 0.23 13.20
CA PRO A 88 19.19 1.25 13.16
C PRO A 88 19.06 2.03 11.85
N HIS A 89 19.26 3.35 11.93
CA HIS A 89 19.10 4.25 10.79
C HIS A 89 20.45 4.81 10.33
N ASN A 90 20.55 5.07 9.04
CA ASN A 90 21.64 5.79 8.39
C ASN A 90 21.07 7.03 7.66
N MET A 91 21.95 7.92 7.18
CA MET A 91 21.57 9.20 6.60
C MET A 91 22.15 9.36 5.18
N ASP A 92 21.37 9.91 4.24
CA ASP A 92 21.88 10.30 2.92
C ASP A 92 22.63 11.65 2.96
N PHE A 93 23.24 12.04 1.85
CA PHE A 93 24.01 13.29 1.74
C PHE A 93 23.20 14.58 1.98
N ARG A 94 21.85 14.50 1.96
CA ARG A 94 20.93 15.62 2.19
C ARG A 94 20.38 15.64 3.61
N GLY A 95 20.71 14.64 4.42
CA GLY A 95 20.21 14.52 5.78
C GLY A 95 18.97 13.62 5.95
N ARG A 96 18.46 12.98 4.89
CA ARG A 96 17.29 12.09 5.01
C ARG A 96 17.69 10.78 5.67
N VAL A 97 16.83 10.30 6.56
CA VAL A 97 17.12 9.17 7.46
C VAL A 97 16.44 7.92 6.92
N TYR A 98 17.16 6.79 6.88
CA TYR A 98 16.72 5.52 6.30
C TYR A 98 17.11 4.34 7.20
N PRO A 99 16.23 3.35 7.42
CA PRO A 99 16.60 2.09 8.04
C PRO A 99 17.73 1.39 7.27
N ILE A 100 18.69 0.81 7.98
CA ILE A 100 19.78 0.04 7.37
C ILE A 100 19.28 -1.30 6.82
N SER A 101 18.24 -1.89 7.46
CA SER A 101 17.65 -3.16 7.04
C SER A 101 16.95 -3.01 5.68
N PRO A 102 17.37 -3.73 4.62
CA PRO A 102 16.86 -3.49 3.27
C PRO A 102 15.51 -4.18 2.97
N TYR A 103 15.25 -5.35 3.54
CA TYR A 103 14.10 -6.20 3.14
C TYR A 103 12.85 -5.98 3.99
N LEU A 104 13.04 -5.86 5.31
CA LEU A 104 11.94 -5.65 6.26
C LEU A 104 12.25 -4.41 7.10
N ASN A 105 11.46 -3.37 6.89
CA ASN A 105 11.48 -2.11 7.63
C ASN A 105 10.18 -1.32 7.33
N HIS A 106 9.87 -0.33 8.17
CA HIS A 106 8.63 0.46 8.11
C HIS A 106 8.59 1.50 6.97
N MET A 107 9.70 1.77 6.28
CA MET A 107 9.72 2.64 5.09
C MET A 107 9.38 1.90 3.79
N GLY A 108 9.13 0.58 3.87
CA GLY A 108 8.70 -0.22 2.72
C GLY A 108 7.28 0.09 2.24
N ASP A 109 6.82 -0.77 1.34
CA ASP A 109 5.46 -0.77 0.77
C ASP A 109 4.38 -1.21 1.80
N ASP A 110 3.13 -1.24 1.35
CA ASP A 110 1.95 -1.60 2.16
C ASP A 110 2.14 -2.88 2.97
N VAL A 111 2.69 -3.93 2.33
CA VAL A 111 2.97 -5.23 2.97
C VAL A 111 4.01 -5.10 4.08
N ASN A 112 5.08 -4.33 3.88
CA ASN A 112 6.07 -4.13 4.92
C ASN A 112 5.49 -3.37 6.13
N ARG A 113 4.65 -2.37 5.87
CA ARG A 113 4.02 -1.53 6.90
C ARG A 113 2.97 -2.31 7.70
N CYS A 114 2.16 -3.14 7.05
CA CYS A 114 1.10 -3.90 7.71
C CYS A 114 1.64 -5.00 8.64
N ILE A 115 2.82 -5.57 8.34
CA ILE A 115 3.44 -6.65 9.13
C ILE A 115 4.02 -6.10 10.44
N LEU A 116 4.40 -4.83 10.48
CA LEU A 116 5.10 -4.21 11.60
C LEU A 116 4.12 -3.45 12.51
N LYS A 117 4.29 -3.61 13.82
CA LYS A 117 3.59 -2.84 14.84
C LYS A 117 4.56 -2.42 15.94
N PHE A 118 4.20 -1.40 16.73
CA PHE A 118 5.04 -1.01 17.85
C PHE A 118 5.11 -2.13 18.88
N ALA A 119 6.33 -2.49 19.31
CA ALA A 119 6.51 -3.49 20.36
C ALA A 119 5.91 -3.02 21.69
N LYS A 120 6.04 -1.72 22.00
CA LYS A 120 5.45 -1.09 23.18
C LYS A 120 4.14 -0.40 22.80
N GLY A 121 3.03 -1.03 23.20
CA GLY A 121 1.70 -0.45 23.00
C GLY A 121 1.41 0.72 23.94
N ARG A 122 0.34 1.46 23.63
CA ARG A 122 -0.16 2.58 24.42
C ARG A 122 -1.68 2.48 24.58
N ARG A 123 -2.18 2.86 25.76
CA ARG A 123 -3.62 3.00 26.00
C ARG A 123 -4.19 4.03 25.04
N LEU A 124 -5.34 3.74 24.44
CA LEU A 124 -6.00 4.66 23.50
C LEU A 124 -6.33 6.02 24.14
N GLY A 125 -6.73 6.02 25.41
CA GLY A 125 -7.25 7.22 26.05
C GLY A 125 -8.52 7.73 25.36
N PHE A 126 -8.93 8.96 25.71
CA PHE A 126 -10.21 9.54 25.32
C PHE A 126 -10.37 9.79 23.80
N ARG A 127 -9.27 9.89 23.04
CA ARG A 127 -9.28 10.16 21.59
C ARG A 127 -8.64 9.07 20.74
N GLY A 128 -8.00 8.07 21.34
CA GLY A 128 -7.25 7.06 20.58
C GLY A 128 -8.15 6.28 19.62
N PHE A 129 -9.37 5.92 20.05
CA PHE A 129 -10.31 5.22 19.18
C PHE A 129 -10.76 6.07 17.98
N HIS A 130 -10.98 7.39 18.18
CA HIS A 130 -11.27 8.30 17.07
C HIS A 130 -10.10 8.36 16.07
N TRP A 131 -8.87 8.41 16.56
CA TRP A 131 -7.70 8.40 15.69
C TRP A 131 -7.48 7.07 14.97
N LEU A 132 -7.81 5.94 15.58
CA LEU A 132 -7.81 4.63 14.90
C LEU A 132 -8.82 4.58 13.76
N LYS A 133 -10.07 5.01 14.01
CA LYS A 133 -11.11 5.13 12.98
C LYS A 133 -10.68 6.03 11.82
N LEU A 134 -10.19 7.23 12.15
CA LEU A 134 -9.69 8.19 11.16
C LEU A 134 -8.52 7.62 10.36
N HIS A 135 -7.60 6.92 11.01
CA HIS A 135 -6.47 6.27 10.35
C HIS A 135 -6.94 5.21 9.35
N CYS A 136 -7.88 4.34 9.74
CA CYS A 136 -8.48 3.33 8.87
C CYS A 136 -9.13 3.97 7.64
N ILE A 137 -9.93 5.03 7.81
CA ILE A 137 -10.54 5.75 6.68
C ILE A 137 -9.49 6.43 5.80
N ASN A 138 -8.44 7.01 6.37
CA ASN A 138 -7.37 7.63 5.58
C ASN A 138 -6.66 6.61 4.67
N LEU A 139 -6.44 5.39 5.14
CA LEU A 139 -5.81 4.30 4.37
C LEU A 139 -6.66 3.84 3.17
N THR A 140 -7.98 4.06 3.21
CA THR A 140 -8.84 3.77 2.05
C THR A 140 -8.54 4.68 0.86
N GLY A 141 -8.01 5.89 1.09
CA GLY A 141 -7.78 6.89 0.06
C GLY A 141 -9.03 7.57 -0.51
N LYS A 142 -10.24 7.13 -0.12
CA LYS A 142 -11.52 7.57 -0.72
C LYS A 142 -11.97 8.96 -0.29
N MET A 143 -11.45 9.50 0.82
CA MET A 143 -11.91 10.76 1.44
C MET A 143 -10.82 11.84 1.56
N LYS A 144 -9.79 11.80 0.69
CA LYS A 144 -8.62 12.70 0.77
C LYS A 144 -8.96 14.20 0.84
N ARG A 145 -10.08 14.62 0.24
CA ARG A 145 -10.52 16.03 0.18
C ARG A 145 -11.54 16.42 1.25
N ASN A 146 -12.02 15.46 2.05
CA ASN A 146 -13.03 15.71 3.08
C ASN A 146 -12.39 16.18 4.39
N SER A 147 -13.18 16.85 5.22
CA SER A 147 -12.76 17.28 6.55
C SER A 147 -12.52 16.08 7.48
N ILE A 148 -11.85 16.32 8.62
CA ILE A 148 -11.67 15.27 9.63
C ILE A 148 -13.02 14.82 10.21
N ALA A 149 -13.99 15.74 10.35
CA ALA A 149 -15.32 15.43 10.85
C ALA A 149 -16.06 14.46 9.92
N ASP A 150 -16.13 14.78 8.62
CA ASP A 150 -16.79 13.92 7.63
C ASP A 150 -16.15 12.52 7.57
N ARG A 151 -14.81 12.44 7.69
CA ARG A 151 -14.10 11.16 7.71
C ARG A 151 -14.44 10.32 8.93
N LEU A 152 -14.67 10.96 10.09
CA LEU A 152 -15.08 10.26 11.30
C LEU A 152 -16.52 9.76 11.20
N GLU A 153 -17.43 10.57 10.64
CA GLU A 153 -18.81 10.17 10.37
C GLU A 153 -18.87 8.98 9.42
N GLU A 154 -18.07 9.00 8.34
CA GLU A 154 -17.95 7.86 7.44
C GLU A 154 -17.36 6.63 8.16
N ALA A 155 -16.35 6.82 9.00
CA ALA A 155 -15.77 5.72 9.78
C ALA A 155 -16.81 5.02 10.66
N ASP A 156 -17.71 5.79 11.27
CA ASP A 156 -18.82 5.25 12.06
C ASP A 156 -19.86 4.55 11.18
N ARG A 157 -20.15 5.09 9.98
CA ARG A 157 -21.09 4.49 9.03
C ARG A 157 -20.62 3.12 8.51
N VAL A 158 -19.32 2.95 8.29
CA VAL A 158 -18.73 1.72 7.73
C VAL A 158 -18.07 0.83 8.78
N LEU A 159 -18.35 1.05 10.07
CA LEU A 159 -17.74 0.30 11.17
C LEU A 159 -18.02 -1.21 11.06
N ASP A 160 -19.22 -1.60 10.62
CA ASP A 160 -19.59 -3.01 10.38
C ASP A 160 -18.78 -3.65 9.24
N GLU A 161 -18.38 -2.87 8.23
CA GLU A 161 -17.50 -3.34 7.15
C GLU A 161 -16.08 -3.55 7.64
N MET A 162 -15.60 -2.69 8.55
CA MET A 162 -14.28 -2.85 9.19
C MET A 162 -14.26 -4.13 10.05
N VAL A 163 -15.31 -4.35 10.84
CA VAL A 163 -15.43 -5.55 11.69
C VAL A 163 -15.56 -6.83 10.84
N ASP A 164 -16.36 -6.80 9.76
CA ASP A 164 -16.44 -7.92 8.82
C ASP A 164 -15.09 -8.23 8.19
N SER A 165 -14.38 -7.21 7.69
CA SER A 165 -13.04 -7.35 7.11
C SER A 165 -12.05 -7.97 8.10
N ALA A 166 -12.12 -7.62 9.38
CA ALA A 166 -11.26 -8.16 10.43
C ALA A 166 -11.58 -9.62 10.80
N ASN A 167 -12.85 -10.03 10.73
CA ASN A 167 -13.31 -11.36 11.10
C ASN A 167 -13.23 -12.35 9.93
N HIS A 168 -13.56 -11.88 8.72
CA HIS A 168 -13.66 -12.67 7.49
C HIS A 168 -12.83 -12.03 6.35
N PRO A 169 -11.49 -11.96 6.49
CA PRO A 169 -10.64 -11.19 5.58
C PRO A 169 -10.64 -11.71 4.13
N LEU A 170 -10.92 -12.99 3.91
CA LEU A 170 -10.87 -13.61 2.58
C LEU A 170 -12.21 -14.17 2.10
N ASP A 171 -13.16 -14.37 3.01
CA ASP A 171 -14.46 -15.02 2.81
C ASP A 171 -15.65 -14.11 3.17
N GLY A 172 -15.38 -12.87 3.62
CA GLY A 172 -16.38 -11.85 3.92
C GLY A 172 -16.70 -10.95 2.71
N ARG A 173 -17.13 -9.72 3.00
CA ARG A 173 -17.55 -8.74 1.98
C ARG A 173 -16.38 -8.09 1.24
N GLY A 174 -15.17 -8.18 1.79
CA GLY A 174 -13.94 -7.73 1.13
C GLY A 174 -13.78 -6.21 1.04
N TRP A 175 -14.46 -5.43 1.89
CA TRP A 175 -14.40 -3.96 1.89
C TRP A 175 -12.97 -3.39 1.92
N TRP A 176 -12.09 -3.99 2.72
CA TRP A 176 -10.70 -3.56 2.84
C TRP A 176 -9.91 -3.65 1.51
N LEU A 177 -10.28 -4.57 0.60
CA LEU A 177 -9.61 -4.76 -0.70
C LEU A 177 -9.82 -3.58 -1.65
N GLU A 178 -10.82 -2.75 -1.40
CA GLU A 178 -11.10 -1.55 -2.20
C GLU A 178 -10.28 -0.33 -1.77
N SER A 179 -9.41 -0.49 -0.78
CA SER A 179 -8.55 0.59 -0.27
C SER A 179 -7.33 0.81 -1.15
N GLU A 180 -6.78 2.02 -1.13
CA GLU A 180 -5.45 2.28 -1.71
C GLU A 180 -4.34 1.50 -1.00
N GLU A 181 -4.42 1.35 0.32
CA GLU A 181 -3.44 0.62 1.15
C GLU A 181 -4.11 -0.60 1.83
N PRO A 182 -4.43 -1.66 1.08
CA PRO A 182 -5.33 -2.72 1.53
C PRO A 182 -4.82 -3.46 2.77
N TRP A 183 -3.55 -3.85 2.83
CA TRP A 183 -3.05 -4.59 3.98
C TRP A 183 -2.97 -3.74 5.25
N GLN A 184 -2.57 -2.48 5.15
CA GLN A 184 -2.64 -1.55 6.28
C GLN A 184 -4.10 -1.32 6.72
N THR A 185 -5.05 -1.18 5.79
CA THR A 185 -6.48 -1.07 6.13
C THR A 185 -6.96 -2.31 6.89
N LEU A 186 -6.58 -3.51 6.44
CA LEU A 186 -6.93 -4.74 7.14
C LEU A 186 -6.34 -4.81 8.54
N ALA A 187 -5.07 -4.41 8.71
CA ALA A 187 -4.43 -4.33 10.02
C ALA A 187 -5.16 -3.33 10.95
N ALA A 188 -5.58 -2.19 10.42
CA ALA A 188 -6.39 -1.21 11.15
C ALA A 188 -7.77 -1.74 11.53
N CYS A 189 -8.44 -2.47 10.62
CA CYS A 189 -9.71 -3.14 10.88
C CYS A 189 -9.58 -4.14 12.03
N MET A 190 -8.51 -4.95 12.05
CA MET A 190 -8.25 -5.90 13.14
C MET A 190 -8.04 -5.19 14.48
N GLU A 191 -7.27 -4.11 14.51
CA GLU A 191 -7.05 -3.32 15.73
C GLU A 191 -8.37 -2.67 16.24
N ILE A 192 -9.23 -2.20 15.33
CA ILE A 192 -10.56 -1.64 15.66
C ILE A 192 -11.48 -2.73 16.22
N ARG A 193 -11.54 -3.90 15.60
CA ARG A 193 -12.31 -5.06 16.08
C ARG A 193 -11.87 -5.48 17.48
N ASP A 194 -10.56 -5.55 17.71
CA ASP A 194 -9.99 -5.92 19.01
C ASP A 194 -10.29 -4.85 20.08
N ALA A 195 -10.24 -3.56 19.72
CA ALA A 195 -10.61 -2.46 20.61
C ALA A 195 -12.10 -2.47 20.99
N LEU A 196 -13.00 -2.77 20.03
CA LEU A 196 -14.44 -2.89 20.27
C LEU A 196 -14.80 -4.11 21.14
N ALA A 197 -14.06 -5.21 20.97
CA ALA A 197 -14.24 -6.44 21.75
C ALA A 197 -13.60 -6.38 23.15
N PHE A 198 -12.89 -5.29 23.48
CA PHE A 198 -12.21 -5.14 24.75
C PHE A 198 -13.24 -5.04 25.90
N PRO A 199 -13.12 -5.84 26.97
CA PRO A 199 -14.19 -6.00 27.97
C PRO A 199 -14.37 -4.81 28.91
N GLU A 200 -13.39 -3.92 29.03
CA GLU A 200 -13.51 -2.70 29.83
C GLU A 200 -13.75 -1.47 28.94
N LYS A 201 -13.56 -0.28 29.52
CA LYS A 201 -13.54 1.00 28.80
C LYS A 201 -12.51 0.95 27.65
N ILE A 202 -12.96 1.25 26.43
CA ILE A 202 -12.14 1.21 25.22
C ILE A 202 -10.88 2.09 25.31
N GLU A 203 -10.92 3.17 26.10
CA GLU A 203 -9.79 4.04 26.39
C GLU A 203 -8.62 3.30 27.08
N ASN A 204 -8.90 2.16 27.70
CA ASN A 204 -7.91 1.31 28.36
C ASN A 204 -7.30 0.28 27.42
N PHE A 205 -7.88 0.06 26.23
CA PHE A 205 -7.31 -0.84 25.23
C PHE A 205 -5.89 -0.38 24.86
N VAL A 206 -4.94 -1.31 24.92
CA VAL A 206 -3.53 -1.03 24.61
C VAL A 206 -3.30 -1.33 23.13
N SER A 207 -3.27 -0.27 22.33
CA SER A 207 -3.01 -0.38 20.90
C SER A 207 -1.52 -0.38 20.59
N HIS A 208 -1.15 -1.16 19.57
CA HIS A 208 0.20 -1.27 19.04
C HIS A 208 0.33 -0.74 17.61
N LEU A 209 -0.80 -0.44 16.96
CA LEU A 209 -0.82 0.05 15.59
C LEU A 209 -0.20 1.45 15.49
N ALA A 210 0.62 1.67 14.46
CA ALA A 210 1.15 2.98 14.16
C ALA A 210 0.10 3.82 13.43
N ILE A 211 -0.19 5.02 13.91
CA ILE A 211 -1.10 5.97 13.24
C ILE A 211 -0.26 6.98 12.46
N HIS A 212 -0.43 7.01 11.14
CA HIS A 212 0.31 7.92 10.25
C HIS A 212 -0.30 9.31 10.20
N GLN A 213 0.55 10.33 10.24
CA GLN A 213 0.23 11.73 9.92
C GLN A 213 1.27 12.21 8.91
N ASP A 214 0.83 12.64 7.73
CA ASP A 214 1.71 13.06 6.64
C ASP A 214 1.36 14.47 6.15
N GLY A 215 2.38 15.19 5.71
CA GLY A 215 2.26 16.53 5.15
C GLY A 215 1.96 16.48 3.66
N SER A 216 0.85 17.10 3.23
CA SER A 216 0.49 17.21 1.82
C SER A 216 1.54 18.03 1.06
N CYS A 217 2.37 17.37 0.26
CA CYS A 217 3.43 18.00 -0.52
C CYS A 217 4.43 18.82 0.32
N ASN A 218 5.07 18.19 1.32
CA ASN A 218 6.05 18.82 2.22
C ASN A 218 7.09 19.74 1.51
N GLY A 219 7.54 19.39 0.31
CA GLY A 219 8.47 20.23 -0.46
C GLY A 219 7.90 21.61 -0.81
N LEU A 220 6.66 21.67 -1.30
CA LEU A 220 5.98 22.94 -1.60
C LEU A 220 5.57 23.68 -0.33
N GLN A 221 5.26 22.97 0.76
CA GLN A 221 5.07 23.59 2.08
C GLN A 221 6.32 24.37 2.50
N HIS A 222 7.52 23.80 2.35
CA HIS A 222 8.76 24.51 2.63
C HIS A 222 8.98 25.70 1.69
N TYR A 223 8.72 25.57 0.38
CA TYR A 223 8.85 26.71 -0.54
C TYR A 223 7.89 27.85 -0.23
N ALA A 224 6.61 27.55 0.03
CA ALA A 224 5.62 28.56 0.41
C ALA A 224 6.01 29.26 1.72
N ALA A 225 6.51 28.51 2.72
CA ALA A 225 6.98 29.08 3.97
C ALA A 225 8.22 29.99 3.80
N LEU A 226 9.20 29.55 3.01
CA LEU A 226 10.41 30.32 2.71
C LEU A 226 10.09 31.61 1.94
N GLY A 227 9.24 31.51 0.92
CA GLY A 227 8.81 32.65 0.12
C GLY A 227 7.75 33.53 0.78
N ARG A 228 7.15 33.07 1.89
CA ARG A 228 5.94 33.65 2.50
C ARG A 228 4.81 33.84 1.47
N ASP A 229 4.68 32.88 0.56
CA ASP A 229 3.64 32.87 -0.46
C ASP A 229 2.31 32.42 0.17
N GLU A 230 1.40 33.38 0.38
CA GLU A 230 0.09 33.12 0.98
C GLU A 230 -0.76 32.21 0.09
N GLN A 231 -0.74 32.41 -1.22
CA GLN A 231 -1.55 31.64 -2.16
C GLN A 231 -1.05 30.20 -2.23
N GLY A 232 0.26 30.02 -2.43
CA GLY A 232 0.90 28.70 -2.38
C GLY A 232 0.69 28.04 -1.01
N GLY A 233 0.82 28.79 0.08
CA GLY A 233 0.60 28.32 1.45
C GLY A 233 -0.82 27.80 1.70
N ARG A 234 -1.84 28.41 1.08
CA ARG A 234 -3.22 27.92 1.12
C ARG A 234 -3.37 26.57 0.42
N GLU A 235 -2.80 26.42 -0.77
CA GLU A 235 -2.90 25.19 -1.58
C GLU A 235 -2.23 23.98 -0.93
N VAL A 236 -1.23 24.22 -0.08
CA VAL A 236 -0.45 23.17 0.60
C VAL A 236 -0.77 23.07 2.10
N ASN A 237 -1.89 23.64 2.54
CA ASN A 237 -2.42 23.50 3.90
C ASN A 237 -1.56 24.11 5.03
N LEU A 238 -0.79 25.17 4.74
CA LEU A 238 -0.15 25.98 5.79
C LEU A 238 -1.13 26.96 6.46
N LEU A 239 -2.15 27.39 5.73
CA LEU A 239 -3.21 28.24 6.27
C LEU A 239 -4.40 27.39 6.72
N SER A 240 -5.08 27.83 7.78
CA SER A 240 -6.28 27.17 8.30
C SER A 240 -7.38 27.15 7.23
N SER A 241 -7.99 25.99 7.07
CA SER A 241 -9.07 25.73 6.10
C SER A 241 -10.04 24.71 6.70
N PRO A 242 -11.36 24.81 6.43
CA PRO A 242 -12.33 23.82 6.92
C PRO A 242 -12.13 22.43 6.30
N THR A 243 -11.62 22.38 5.06
CA THR A 243 -11.27 21.15 4.35
C THR A 243 -9.83 21.18 3.87
N PRO A 244 -9.18 20.02 3.69
CA PRO A 244 -7.85 19.95 3.10
C PRO A 244 -7.85 20.44 1.65
N ASN A 245 -6.92 21.34 1.35
CA ASN A 245 -6.61 21.78 -0.01
C ASN A 245 -5.73 20.74 -0.70
N ASP A 246 -5.88 20.64 -2.01
CA ASP A 246 -5.15 19.69 -2.84
C ASP A 246 -4.52 20.41 -4.04
N VAL A 247 -3.23 20.71 -3.92
CA VAL A 247 -2.45 21.39 -4.96
C VAL A 247 -2.47 20.62 -6.29
N TYR A 248 -2.51 19.29 -6.28
CA TYR A 248 -2.51 18.50 -7.51
C TYR A 248 -3.80 18.74 -8.30
N SER A 249 -4.93 18.75 -7.60
CA SER A 249 -6.23 19.05 -8.19
C SER A 249 -6.34 20.51 -8.66
N SER A 250 -5.81 21.44 -7.88
CA SER A 250 -5.73 22.86 -8.23
C SER A 250 -4.95 23.07 -9.53
N VAL A 251 -3.79 22.42 -9.68
CA VAL A 251 -2.97 22.50 -10.90
C VAL A 251 -3.68 21.84 -12.09
N ALA A 252 -4.33 20.69 -11.90
CA ALA A 252 -5.02 19.99 -12.98
C ALA A 252 -6.17 20.80 -13.63
N VAL A 253 -6.76 21.76 -12.91
CA VAL A 253 -7.84 22.63 -13.41
C VAL A 253 -7.36 24.01 -13.85
N ARG A 254 -6.07 24.34 -13.66
CA ARG A 254 -5.47 25.60 -14.11
C ARG A 254 -5.19 25.52 -15.61
N TYR A 255 -5.96 26.29 -16.36
CA TYR A 255 -5.74 26.59 -17.78
C TYR A 255 -5.09 27.97 -17.92
#